data_AF-A0A6I3BP77-F1
#
_entry.id   AF-A0A6I3BP77-F1
#
_cell.length_a   1.000
_cell.length_b   1.000
_cell.length_c   1.000
_cell.angle_alpha   90.00
_cell.angle_beta   90.00
_cell.angle_gamma   90.00
#
_symmetry.space_group_name_H-M   'P 1'
#
loop_
_entity.id
_entity.type
_entity.pdbx_description
1 polymer ?
#
loop_
_entity_poly.entity_id
_entity_poly.type
_entity_poly.pdbx_seq_one_letter_code
_entity_poly.pdbx_strand_id
1 'polypeptide(L)'
;MKLIPKMLPRSVKAPKADEHRPRGEPAFSLGWALFLVLAIFDRSALASIYHWVRDLPWFLEMFAWFFGLPYMVGLAIAEGGWQTWLKIVTIVLVAVMFGGALRSGKKKSR
;
A
#
# COMPACT_ATOMS: atom_id res chain seq x y z
N MET A 1 -56.12 41.36 11.57
CA MET A 1 -55.61 40.08 12.12
C MET A 1 -54.95 39.34 10.96
N LYS A 2 -53.64 39.04 11.07
CA LYS A 2 -52.82 38.31 10.09
C LYS A 2 -53.32 36.88 9.93
N LEU A 3 -53.09 36.25 8.76
CA LEU A 3 -52.37 34.98 8.61
C LEU A 3 -52.33 34.55 7.13
N ILE A 4 -51.25 34.92 6.46
CA ILE A 4 -50.81 34.28 5.21
C ILE A 4 -50.40 32.84 5.59
N PRO A 5 -50.95 31.79 4.98
CA PRO A 5 -50.49 30.43 5.23
C PRO A 5 -49.05 30.32 4.71
N LYS A 6 -48.13 30.26 5.66
CA LYS A 6 -46.69 30.09 5.41
C LYS A 6 -46.48 28.71 4.78
N MET A 7 -46.32 28.68 3.47
CA MET A 7 -45.73 27.54 2.77
C MET A 7 -44.38 27.23 3.42
N LEU A 8 -44.28 26.08 4.09
CA LEU A 8 -43.01 25.52 4.52
C LEU A 8 -42.59 24.47 3.48
N PRO A 9 -41.58 24.73 2.65
CA PRO A 9 -41.06 23.73 1.72
C PRO A 9 -40.50 22.53 2.50
N ARG A 10 -40.73 21.34 1.92
CA ARG A 10 -40.21 20.02 2.29
C ARG A 10 -38.91 20.08 3.09
N SER A 11 -38.82 19.26 4.13
CA SER A 11 -37.56 18.90 4.78
C SER A 11 -36.59 18.36 3.72
N VAL A 12 -35.78 19.24 3.15
CA VAL A 12 -34.62 18.87 2.37
C VAL A 12 -33.70 18.19 3.37
N LYS A 13 -33.56 16.86 3.28
CA LYS A 13 -32.49 16.17 3.98
C LYS A 13 -31.20 16.84 3.54
N ALA A 14 -30.51 17.47 4.49
CA ALA A 14 -29.20 18.03 4.25
C ALA A 14 -28.35 16.98 3.51
N PRO A 15 -27.66 17.35 2.41
CA PRO A 15 -26.68 16.46 1.82
C PRO A 15 -25.73 16.08 2.94
N LYS A 16 -25.60 14.78 3.19
CA LYS A 16 -24.65 14.23 4.15
C LYS A 16 -23.30 14.73 3.65
N ALA A 17 -22.76 15.74 4.33
CA ALA A 17 -21.46 16.33 3.99
C ALA A 17 -20.53 15.17 3.73
N ASP A 18 -19.96 15.20 2.54
CA ASP A 18 -19.20 14.10 1.96
C ASP A 18 -18.10 13.79 2.96
N GLU A 19 -18.33 12.76 3.76
CA GLU A 19 -17.36 12.26 4.72
C GLU A 19 -16.28 11.62 3.86
N HIS A 20 -15.38 12.47 3.39
CA HIS A 20 -14.14 12.12 2.73
C HIS A 20 -13.29 11.48 3.83
N ARG A 21 -13.70 10.27 4.25
CA ARG A 21 -12.87 9.43 5.11
C ARG A 21 -11.56 9.31 4.35
N PRO A 22 -10.44 9.78 4.93
CA PRO A 22 -9.15 9.41 4.37
C PRO A 22 -9.13 7.89 4.41
N ARG A 23 -9.27 7.26 3.23
CA ARG A 23 -9.20 5.82 3.07
C ARG A 23 -7.77 5.51 3.53
N GLY A 24 -7.58 5.02 4.75
CA GLY A 24 -6.28 4.98 5.45
C GLY A 24 -5.27 3.99 4.88
N GLU A 25 -5.31 3.72 3.58
CA GLU A 25 -4.59 2.64 2.92
C GLU A 25 -3.72 3.05 1.69
N PRO A 26 -3.45 4.34 1.34
CA PRO A 26 -2.59 4.63 0.20
C PRO A 26 -1.11 4.41 0.52
N ALA A 27 -0.67 4.63 1.77
CA ALA A 27 0.76 4.66 2.09
C ALA A 27 1.47 3.31 1.86
N PHE A 28 0.84 2.21 2.28
CA PHE A 28 1.41 0.87 2.10
C PHE A 28 1.44 0.46 0.61
N SER A 29 0.36 0.71 -0.11
CA SER A 29 0.26 0.42 -1.55
C SER A 29 1.22 1.28 -2.38
N LEU A 30 1.37 2.57 -2.01
CA LEU A 30 2.29 3.49 -2.66
C LEU A 30 3.74 3.08 -2.41
N GLY A 31 4.06 2.62 -1.20
CA GLY A 31 5.38 2.07 -0.87
C GLY A 31 5.75 0.87 -1.74
N TRP A 32 4.81 -0.05 -1.95
CA TRP A 32 5.01 -1.19 -2.86
C TRP A 32 5.13 -0.77 -4.33
N ALA A 33 4.34 0.20 -4.77
CA ALA A 33 4.45 0.72 -6.13
C ALA A 33 5.83 1.36 -6.38
N LEU A 34 6.30 2.18 -5.44
CA LEU A 34 7.62 2.80 -5.52
C LEU A 34 8.73 1.74 -5.51
N PHE A 35 8.60 0.72 -4.65
CA PHE A 35 9.52 -0.42 -4.60
C PHE A 35 9.61 -1.16 -5.93
N LEU A 36 8.47 -1.45 -6.57
CA LEU A 36 8.41 -2.13 -7.87
C LEU A 36 9.03 -1.28 -8.98
N VAL A 37 8.78 0.04 -8.97
CA VAL A 37 9.41 0.96 -9.92
C VAL A 37 10.93 0.92 -9.77
N LEU A 38 11.45 1.01 -8.55
CA LEU A 38 12.88 0.86 -8.31
C LEU A 38 13.39 -0.53 -8.75
N ALA A 39 12.64 -1.61 -8.52
CA ALA A 39 13.06 -2.96 -8.88
C ALA A 39 13.20 -3.19 -10.39
N ILE A 40 12.45 -2.43 -11.18
CA ILE A 40 12.47 -2.47 -12.64
C ILE A 40 13.52 -1.50 -13.20
N PHE A 41 13.55 -0.27 -12.72
CA PHE A 41 14.34 0.81 -13.32
C PHE A 41 15.72 1.02 -12.66
N ASP A 42 15.85 0.80 -11.35
CA ASP A 42 17.07 1.08 -10.60
C ASP A 42 17.36 -0.01 -9.55
N ARG A 43 17.88 -1.14 -10.05
CA ARG A 43 18.33 -2.25 -9.20
C ARG A 43 19.54 -1.90 -8.33
N SER A 44 20.36 -0.95 -8.78
CA SER A 44 21.54 -0.52 -8.03
C SER A 44 21.12 0.19 -6.74
N ALA A 45 20.09 1.02 -6.80
CA ALA A 45 19.51 1.63 -5.60
C ALA A 45 19.02 0.58 -4.59
N LEU A 46 18.32 -0.48 -5.06
CA LEU A 46 17.89 -1.58 -4.18
C LEU A 46 19.06 -2.35 -3.56
N ALA A 47 20.08 -2.67 -4.36
CA ALA A 47 21.28 -3.32 -3.85
C ALA A 47 21.95 -2.44 -2.79
N SER A 48 22.08 -1.14 -3.06
CA SER A 48 22.68 -0.18 -2.14
C SER A 48 21.88 -0.08 -0.83
N ILE A 49 20.55 -0.05 -0.89
CA ILE A 49 19.67 -0.08 0.30
C ILE A 49 19.85 -1.40 1.06
N TYR A 50 19.91 -2.54 0.36
CA TYR A 50 20.09 -3.85 0.97
C TYR A 50 21.43 -3.94 1.72
N HIS A 51 22.52 -3.56 1.07
CA HIS A 51 23.85 -3.53 1.68
C HIS A 51 23.91 -2.55 2.85
N TRP A 52 23.31 -1.37 2.70
CA TRP A 52 23.19 -0.42 3.80
C TRP A 52 22.50 -1.05 5.01
N VAL A 53 21.34 -1.70 4.83
CA VAL A 53 20.63 -2.41 5.91
C VAL A 53 21.50 -3.49 6.57
N ARG A 54 22.31 -4.20 5.78
CA ARG A 54 23.20 -5.27 6.25
C ARG A 54 24.46 -4.76 6.97
N ASP A 55 24.85 -3.52 6.71
CA ASP A 55 25.94 -2.84 7.42
C ASP A 55 25.48 -2.22 8.77
N LEU A 56 24.18 -2.24 9.07
CA LEU A 56 23.69 -1.76 10.36
C LEU A 56 24.07 -2.70 11.52
N PRO A 57 24.18 -2.17 12.74
CA PRO A 57 24.32 -3.00 13.93
C PRO A 57 23.17 -4.01 14.05
N TRP A 58 23.48 -5.21 14.56
CA TRP A 58 22.53 -6.35 14.60
C TRP A 58 21.15 -6.00 15.16
N PHE A 59 21.08 -5.10 16.15
CA PHE A 59 19.84 -4.68 16.77
C PHE A 59 19.00 -3.82 15.80
N LEU A 60 19.60 -2.85 15.11
CA LEU A 60 18.87 -2.07 14.09
C LEU A 60 18.49 -2.94 12.89
N GLU A 61 19.35 -3.87 12.47
CA GLU A 61 19.01 -4.83 11.42
C GLU A 61 17.76 -5.62 11.80
N MET A 62 17.69 -6.14 13.03
CA MET A 62 16.51 -6.82 13.56
C MET A 62 15.27 -5.91 13.58
N PHE A 63 15.40 -4.64 13.97
CA PHE A 63 14.30 -3.68 13.90
C PHE A 63 13.81 -3.50 12.45
N ALA A 64 14.73 -3.31 11.51
CA ALA A 64 14.39 -3.13 10.11
C ALA A 64 13.71 -4.38 9.52
N TRP A 65 14.14 -5.58 9.93
CA TRP A 65 13.46 -6.84 9.60
C TRP A 65 12.09 -6.99 10.26
N PHE A 66 11.93 -6.59 11.52
CA PHE A 66 10.66 -6.75 12.23
C PHE A 66 9.58 -5.80 11.72
N PHE A 67 9.94 -4.54 11.43
CA PHE A 67 9.00 -3.52 10.95
C PHE A 67 8.85 -3.52 9.42
N GLY A 68 9.92 -3.88 8.69
CA GLY A 68 9.99 -3.83 7.23
C GLY A 68 10.02 -5.19 6.55
N LEU A 69 9.71 -6.28 7.27
CA LEU A 69 9.76 -7.68 6.82
C LEU A 69 9.31 -7.88 5.36
N PRO A 70 8.12 -7.43 4.93
CA PRO A 70 7.69 -7.52 3.53
C PRO A 70 8.70 -6.95 2.53
N TYR A 71 9.19 -5.74 2.81
CA TYR A 71 10.15 -5.04 1.95
C TYR A 71 11.55 -5.68 2.02
N MET A 72 11.96 -6.16 3.19
CA MET A 72 13.25 -6.87 3.36
C MET A 72 13.29 -8.17 2.58
N VAL A 73 12.20 -8.94 2.60
CA VAL A 73 12.08 -10.14 1.76
C VAL A 73 12.15 -9.76 0.28
N GLY A 74 11.47 -8.68 -0.13
CA GLY A 74 11.58 -8.13 -1.48
C GLY A 74 13.01 -7.74 -1.87
N LEU A 75 13.76 -7.07 -0.98
CA LEU A 75 15.16 -6.68 -1.19
C LEU A 75 16.08 -7.89 -1.32
N ALA A 76 15.94 -8.88 -0.44
CA ALA A 76 16.72 -10.11 -0.51
C ALA A 76 16.50 -10.88 -1.82
N ILE A 77 15.25 -10.92 -2.31
CA ILE A 77 14.91 -11.51 -3.62
C ILE A 77 15.51 -10.68 -4.76
N ALA A 78 15.44 -9.35 -4.66
CA ALA A 78 15.98 -8.44 -5.67
C ALA A 78 17.51 -8.59 -5.80
N GLU A 79 18.22 -8.83 -4.70
CA GLU A 79 19.68 -9.03 -4.68
C GLU A 79 20.10 -10.44 -5.14
N GLY A 80 19.30 -11.47 -4.85
CA GLY A 80 19.66 -12.87 -5.16
C GLY A 80 20.08 -13.11 -6.62
N GLY A 81 20.92 -14.10 -6.92
CA GLY A 81 21.46 -14.32 -8.28
C GLY A 81 20.49 -14.82 -9.36
N TRP A 82 19.17 -14.65 -9.17
CA TRP A 82 18.14 -15.23 -10.03
C TRP A 82 17.91 -14.42 -11.31
N GLN A 83 17.28 -15.04 -12.30
CA GLN A 83 16.85 -14.33 -13.51
C GLN A 83 15.92 -13.16 -13.18
N THR A 84 16.09 -12.05 -13.89
CA THR A 84 15.34 -10.79 -13.72
C THR A 84 13.83 -10.99 -13.64
N TRP A 85 13.28 -11.86 -14.48
CA TRP A 85 11.84 -12.14 -14.50
C TRP A 85 11.35 -12.87 -13.25
N LEU A 86 12.09 -13.89 -12.77
CA LEU A 86 11.75 -14.59 -11.53
C LEU A 86 11.74 -13.64 -10.32
N LYS A 87 12.70 -12.70 -10.26
CA LYS A 87 12.74 -11.70 -9.19
C LYS A 87 11.46 -10.87 -9.15
N ILE A 88 11.06 -10.33 -10.31
CA ILE A 88 9.87 -9.48 -10.43
C ILE A 88 8.62 -10.27 -10.04
N VAL A 89 8.44 -11.49 -10.57
CA VAL A 89 7.29 -12.34 -10.22
C VAL A 89 7.22 -12.61 -8.72
N THR A 90 8.35 -12.92 -8.09
CA THR A 90 8.39 -13.23 -6.66
C THR A 90 8.13 -11.99 -5.81
N ILE A 91 8.69 -10.82 -6.17
CA ILE A 91 8.41 -9.54 -5.51
C ILE A 91 6.92 -9.21 -5.60
N VAL A 92 6.29 -9.38 -6.77
CA VAL A 92 4.84 -9.19 -6.94
C VAL A 92 4.06 -10.15 -6.06
N LEU A 93 4.48 -11.42 -5.96
CA LEU A 93 3.83 -12.41 -5.12
C LEU A 93 3.87 -12.01 -3.63
N VAL A 94 5.02 -11.55 -3.15
CA VAL A 94 5.21 -11.03 -1.78
C VAL A 94 4.35 -9.79 -1.57
N ALA A 95 4.33 -8.86 -2.51
CA ALA A 95 3.50 -7.65 -2.46
C ALA A 95 2.00 -7.99 -2.34
N VAL A 96 1.52 -8.99 -3.08
CA VAL A 96 0.12 -9.45 -3.02
C VAL A 96 -0.17 -10.18 -1.71
N MET A 97 0.78 -11.00 -1.23
CA MET A 97 0.64 -11.77 0.00
C MET A 97 0.58 -10.85 1.24
N PHE A 98 1.47 -9.86 1.32
CA PHE A 98 1.52 -8.90 2.43
C PHE A 98 0.59 -7.71 2.27
N GLY A 99 0.33 -7.27 1.03
CA GLY A 99 -0.63 -6.22 0.73
C GLY A 99 -2.09 -6.62 0.87
N GLY A 100 -2.36 -7.90 1.16
CA GLY A 100 -3.69 -8.35 1.47
C GLY A 100 -4.60 -8.20 0.26
N ALA A 101 -4.51 -9.18 -0.64
CA ALA A 101 -5.52 -9.42 -1.66
C ALA A 101 -5.57 -8.36 -2.79
N LEU A 102 -5.58 -8.87 -4.02
CA LEU A 102 -6.65 -8.47 -4.93
C LEU A 102 -7.94 -8.47 -4.10
N ARG A 103 -8.36 -7.30 -3.61
CA ARG A 103 -9.63 -7.08 -2.91
C ARG A 103 -10.63 -8.01 -3.58
N SER A 104 -10.98 -9.11 -2.92
CA SER A 104 -11.71 -10.20 -3.55
C SER A 104 -13.11 -9.67 -3.80
N GLY A 105 -13.25 -8.99 -4.93
CA GLY A 105 -14.45 -8.36 -5.43
C GLY A 105 -15.34 -9.43 -5.99
N LYS A 106 -15.76 -10.35 -5.11
CA LYS A 106 -16.85 -11.27 -5.39
C LYS A 106 -17.49 -11.74 -4.09
N LYS A 107 -18.47 -10.96 -3.64
CA LYS A 107 -19.75 -11.57 -3.29
C LYS A 107 -20.87 -10.81 -3.98
N LYS A 108 -21.29 -11.38 -5.11
CA LYS A 108 -22.63 -11.22 -5.66
C LYS A 108 -23.57 -11.99 -4.74
N SER A 109 -24.53 -11.32 -4.11
CA SER A 109 -25.76 -11.94 -3.57
C SER A 109 -26.82 -10.85 -3.55
N ARG A 110 -27.52 -10.73 -4.69
CA ARG A 110 -28.98 -10.79 -4.82
C ARG A 110 -29.68 -9.52 -4.36
#